data_AF-A0A6P6UVW6-F1
#
_entry.id   AF-A0A6P6UVW6-F1
#
_cell.length_a   1.000
_cell.length_b   1.000
_cell.length_c   1.000
_cell.angle_alpha   90.00
_cell.angle_beta   90.00
_cell.angle_gamma   90.00
#
_symmetry.space_group_name_H-M   'P 1'
#
loop_
_entity.id
_entity.type
_entity.pdbx_description
1 polymer ?
#
loop_
_entity_poly.entity_id
_entity_poly.type
_entity_poly.pdbx_seq_one_letter_code
_entity_poly.pdbx_strand_id
1 'polypeptide(L)'
;MGPKICQVCDDAQSKYKCPRCLVPYCSLVCFKKHKEIPCSKPESSSQACSSEIRDILKDKELQKLILNVDGSAEAEKELGKAMEVDAFRIFTEKILSIIGPKV
;
A
#
# COMPACT_ATOMS: atom_id res chain seq x y z
N MET A 1 12.51 -10.56 15.62
CA MET A 1 12.69 -10.38 14.15
C MET A 1 13.95 -11.14 13.74
N GLY A 2 13.83 -12.17 12.90
CA GLY A 2 14.98 -12.98 12.46
C GLY A 2 15.92 -12.23 11.49
N PRO A 3 17.14 -12.76 11.25
CA PRO A 3 18.08 -12.18 10.29
C PRO A 3 17.49 -12.22 8.88
N LYS A 4 17.51 -11.09 8.16
CA LYS A 4 17.02 -11.00 6.78
C LYS A 4 18.04 -11.62 5.83
N ILE A 5 17.62 -12.53 4.97
CA ILE A 5 18.45 -13.16 3.93
C ILE A 5 18.57 -12.24 2.70
N CYS A 6 19.68 -12.36 1.97
CA CYS A 6 19.92 -11.69 0.70
C CYS A 6 18.94 -12.19 -0.36
N GLN A 7 18.12 -11.30 -0.93
CA GLN A 7 17.16 -11.63 -1.98
C GLN A 7 17.74 -11.60 -3.40
N VAL A 8 19.08 -11.56 -3.52
CA VAL A 8 19.78 -11.62 -4.82
C VAL A 8 20.44 -12.99 -5.03
N CYS A 9 20.88 -13.63 -3.94
CA CYS A 9 21.54 -14.93 -4.00
C CYS A 9 20.90 -15.99 -3.09
N ASP A 10 20.01 -15.60 -2.18
CA ASP A 10 19.29 -16.47 -1.24
C ASP A 10 20.16 -17.35 -0.31
N ASP A 11 21.49 -17.25 -0.40
CA ASP A 11 22.44 -18.09 0.36
C ASP A 11 22.97 -17.45 1.66
N ALA A 12 22.95 -16.12 1.76
CA ALA A 12 23.67 -15.39 2.82
C ALA A 12 22.78 -14.38 3.54
N GLN A 13 23.10 -14.11 4.81
CA GLN A 13 22.47 -13.01 5.54
C GLN A 13 22.75 -11.67 4.84
N SER A 14 21.70 -10.87 4.71
CA SER A 14 21.79 -9.53 4.14
C SER A 14 22.54 -8.60 5.07
N LYS A 15 23.39 -7.75 4.49
CA LYS A 15 24.17 -6.73 5.19
C LYS A 15 23.69 -5.32 4.85
N TYR A 16 23.08 -5.16 3.69
CA TYR A 16 22.67 -3.87 3.14
C TYR A 16 21.30 -3.97 2.48
N LYS A 17 20.74 -2.82 2.09
CA LYS A 17 19.50 -2.72 1.31
C LYS A 17 19.69 -1.75 0.17
N CYS A 18 19.06 -2.02 -0.97
CA CYS A 18 19.07 -1.10 -2.09
C CYS A 18 18.24 0.16 -1.77
N PRO A 19 18.75 1.39 -1.95
CA PRO A 19 18.00 2.61 -1.64
C PRO A 19 16.81 2.86 -2.59
N ARG A 20 16.79 2.17 -3.74
CA ARG A 20 15.72 2.29 -4.74
C ARG A 20 14.59 1.31 -4.47
N CYS A 21 14.88 0.01 -4.48
CA CYS A 21 13.88 -1.06 -4.39
C CYS A 21 13.72 -1.67 -2.98
N LEU A 22 14.59 -1.30 -2.03
CA LEU A 22 14.69 -1.84 -0.66
C LEU A 22 15.04 -3.33 -0.55
N VAL A 23 15.33 -4.01 -1.67
CA VAL A 23 15.77 -5.42 -1.71
C VAL A 23 17.03 -5.59 -0.85
N PRO A 24 17.00 -6.50 0.14
CA PRO A 24 18.14 -6.79 0.99
C PRO A 24 19.21 -7.60 0.25
N TYR A 25 20.48 -7.27 0.42
CA TYR A 25 21.59 -7.96 -0.24
C TYR A 25 22.80 -8.16 0.68
N CYS A 26 23.64 -9.16 0.39
CA CYS A 26 24.78 -9.53 1.25
C CYS A 26 26.10 -8.81 0.91
N SER A 27 26.32 -8.38 -0.33
CA SER A 27 27.62 -7.86 -0.80
C SER A 27 27.53 -6.94 -2.02
N LEU A 28 28.64 -6.25 -2.33
CA LEU A 28 28.76 -5.46 -3.56
C LEU A 28 28.58 -6.28 -4.85
N VAL A 29 28.91 -7.58 -4.82
CA VAL A 29 28.68 -8.49 -5.95
C VAL A 29 27.18 -8.64 -6.19
N CYS A 30 26.40 -8.86 -5.12
CA CYS A 30 24.94 -8.91 -5.22
C CYS A 30 24.35 -7.55 -5.60
N PHE A 31 24.93 -6.43 -5.16
CA PHE A 31 24.50 -5.10 -5.60
C PHE A 31 24.67 -4.90 -7.11
N LYS A 32 25.83 -5.30 -7.68
CA LYS A 32 26.08 -5.20 -9.13
C LYS A 32 25.11 -6.09 -9.91
N LYS A 33 24.97 -7.38 -9.52
CA LYS A 33 23.99 -8.29 -10.12
C LYS A 33 22.56 -7.74 -10.07
N HIS A 34 22.19 -7.15 -8.94
CA HIS A 34 20.90 -6.53 -8.76
C HIS A 34 20.66 -5.33 -9.70
N LYS A 35 21.71 -4.57 -10.06
CA LYS A 35 21.62 -3.41 -10.96
C LYS A 35 21.40 -3.81 -12.43
N GLU A 36 21.86 -4.99 -12.83
CA GLU A 36 21.64 -5.54 -14.18
C GLU A 36 20.18 -6.01 -14.38
N ILE A 37 19.48 -6.32 -13.29
CA ILE A 37 18.04 -6.60 -13.27
C ILE A 37 17.31 -5.26 -13.15
N PRO A 38 16.11 -5.06 -13.76
CA PRO A 38 15.36 -3.82 -13.58
C PRO A 38 15.04 -3.56 -12.10
N CYS A 39 15.84 -2.68 -11.50
CA CYS A 39 15.66 -2.16 -10.16
C CYS A 39 14.63 -1.03 -10.22
N SER A 40 13.36 -1.38 -10.01
CA SER A 40 12.28 -0.43 -9.83
C SER A 40 12.15 -0.07 -8.35
N LYS A 41 11.69 1.16 -8.06
CA LYS A 41 11.23 1.45 -6.69
C LYS A 41 10.20 0.38 -6.30
N PRO A 42 10.14 -0.09 -5.03
CA PRO A 42 8.98 -0.86 -4.69
C PRO A 42 7.82 0.06 -5.03
N GLU A 43 6.89 -0.42 -5.83
CA GLU A 43 5.56 0.14 -5.84
C GLU A 43 5.10 -0.09 -4.40
N SER A 44 5.49 0.81 -3.48
CA SER A 44 4.61 1.18 -2.39
C SER A 44 3.28 1.27 -3.08
N SER A 45 2.25 0.60 -2.59
CA SER A 45 0.89 0.74 -3.05
C SER A 45 0.48 2.22 -2.92
N SER A 46 1.05 3.09 -3.76
CA SER A 46 0.89 4.53 -3.85
C SER A 46 -0.33 4.81 -4.71
N GLN A 47 -1.35 3.98 -4.51
CA GLN A 47 -2.71 4.26 -4.86
C GLN A 47 -3.27 5.33 -3.93
N ALA A 48 -2.72 5.46 -2.71
CA ALA A 48 -2.91 6.62 -1.84
C ALA A 48 -2.30 7.95 -2.38
N CYS A 49 -1.60 7.94 -3.52
CA CYS A 49 -1.08 9.17 -4.13
C CYS A 49 -2.04 9.84 -5.13
N SER A 50 -3.21 9.25 -5.42
CA SER A 50 -4.22 9.98 -6.22
C SER A 50 -4.62 11.26 -5.48
N SER A 51 -4.42 12.41 -6.12
CA SER A 51 -4.86 13.70 -5.58
C SER A 51 -6.36 13.71 -5.31
N GLU A 52 -7.14 13.04 -6.16
CA GLU A 52 -8.59 12.90 -5.99
C GLU A 52 -8.98 12.11 -4.74
N ILE A 53 -8.32 10.98 -4.44
CA ILE A 53 -8.59 10.27 -3.17
C ILE A 53 -8.24 11.16 -1.98
N ARG A 54 -7.09 11.85 -2.05
CA ARG A 54 -6.65 12.73 -0.96
C ARG A 54 -7.62 13.88 -0.72
N ASP A 55 -8.17 14.45 -1.78
CA ASP A 55 -9.13 15.55 -1.68
C ASP A 55 -10.49 15.06 -1.16
N ILE A 56 -10.96 13.89 -1.59
CA ILE A 56 -12.16 13.24 -1.04
C ILE A 56 -11.96 12.95 0.47
N LEU A 57 -10.79 12.46 0.87
CA LEU A 57 -10.46 12.20 2.27
C LEU A 57 -10.34 13.46 3.15
N LYS A 58 -10.34 14.67 2.59
CA LYS A 58 -10.41 15.91 3.39
C LYS A 58 -11.83 16.23 3.85
N ASP A 59 -12.84 15.58 3.28
CA ASP A 59 -14.23 15.76 3.70
C ASP A 59 -14.44 15.25 5.13
N LYS A 60 -14.96 16.12 6.00
CA LYS A 60 -15.10 15.82 7.43
C LYS A 60 -16.18 14.80 7.72
N GLU A 61 -17.27 14.83 6.96
CA GLU A 61 -18.37 13.88 7.14
C GLU A 61 -17.93 12.48 6.71
N LEU A 62 -17.19 12.38 5.60
CA LEU A 62 -16.57 11.14 5.16
C LEU A 62 -15.57 10.59 6.19
N GLN A 63 -14.68 11.42 6.74
CA GLN A 63 -13.74 10.98 7.78
C GLN A 63 -14.48 10.42 8.99
N LYS A 64 -15.57 11.07 9.42
CA LYS A 64 -16.38 10.61 10.55
C LYS A 64 -17.03 9.26 10.25
N LEU A 65 -17.55 9.05 9.03
CA LEU A 65 -18.10 7.77 8.61
C LEU A 65 -17.04 6.66 8.63
N ILE A 66 -15.84 6.93 8.08
CA ILE A 66 -14.74 5.96 8.09
C ILE A 66 -14.36 5.57 9.52
N LEU A 67 -14.19 6.56 10.41
CA LEU A 67 -13.84 6.32 11.82
C LEU A 67 -14.92 5.52 12.57
N ASN A 68 -16.20 5.77 12.26
CA ASN A 68 -17.30 5.02 12.86
C ASN A 68 -17.28 3.55 12.42
N VAL A 69 -17.02 3.27 11.13
CA VAL A 69 -16.95 1.90 10.63
C VAL A 69 -15.76 1.16 11.26
N ASP A 70 -14.58 1.79 11.30
CA ASP A 70 -13.36 1.18 11.86
C ASP A 70 -13.43 0.91 13.37
N GLY A 71 -14.11 1.78 14.12
CA GLY A 71 -14.21 1.70 15.59
C GLY A 71 -15.45 0.97 16.12
N SER A 72 -16.39 0.55 15.26
CA SER A 72 -17.65 -0.03 15.69
C SER A 72 -17.56 -1.53 16.00
N ALA A 73 -18.27 -1.97 17.03
CA ALA A 73 -18.48 -3.38 17.33
C ALA A 73 -19.44 -4.06 16.34
N GLU A 74 -20.29 -3.30 15.64
CA GLU A 74 -21.22 -3.75 14.60
C GLU A 74 -20.80 -3.19 13.21
N ALA A 75 -19.56 -3.46 12.79
CA ALA A 75 -18.98 -2.84 11.59
C ALA A 75 -19.80 -3.07 10.30
N GLU A 76 -20.43 -4.23 10.12
CA GLU A 76 -21.26 -4.52 8.93
C GLU A 76 -22.50 -3.63 8.84
N LYS A 77 -23.13 -3.35 9.99
CA LYS A 77 -24.32 -2.50 10.09
C LYS A 77 -23.96 -1.03 9.87
N GLU A 78 -22.85 -0.58 10.44
CA GLU A 78 -22.36 0.78 10.22
C GLU A 78 -21.89 0.99 8.78
N LEU A 79 -21.29 -0.04 8.16
CA LEU A 79 -20.95 -0.01 6.74
C LEU A 79 -22.21 0.08 5.88
N GLY A 80 -23.27 -0.68 6.19
CA GLY A 80 -24.54 -0.61 5.48
C GLY A 80 -25.13 0.81 5.48
N LYS A 81 -25.13 1.47 6.64
CA LYS A 81 -25.55 2.87 6.77
C LYS A 81 -24.63 3.83 6.00
N ALA A 82 -23.31 3.61 6.07
CA ALA A 82 -22.35 4.45 5.36
C ALA A 82 -22.52 4.35 3.84
N MET A 83 -22.91 3.19 3.29
CA MET A 83 -23.19 3.02 1.86
C MET A 83 -24.41 3.81 1.37
N GLU A 84 -25.31 4.24 2.26
CA GLU A 84 -26.44 5.12 1.91
C GLU A 84 -26.01 6.58 1.68
N VAL A 85 -24.79 6.95 2.11
CA VAL A 85 -24.26 8.29 1.95
C VAL A 85 -23.46 8.39 0.65
N ASP A 86 -23.89 9.26 -0.27
CA ASP A 86 -23.27 9.41 -1.60
C ASP A 86 -21.77 9.68 -1.54
N ALA A 87 -21.30 10.49 -0.58
CA ALA A 87 -19.87 10.78 -0.42
C ALA A 87 -19.05 9.51 -0.13
N PHE A 88 -19.56 8.61 0.71
CA PHE A 88 -18.88 7.37 1.07
C PHE A 88 -18.99 6.33 -0.05
N ARG A 89 -20.13 6.28 -0.76
CA ARG A 89 -20.30 5.44 -1.96
C ARG A 89 -19.36 5.83 -3.10
N ILE A 90 -19.26 7.12 -3.42
CA ILE A 90 -18.35 7.64 -4.45
C ILE A 90 -16.89 7.36 -4.06
N PHE A 91 -16.56 7.52 -2.78
CA PHE A 91 -15.23 7.19 -2.26
C PHE A 91 -14.88 5.71 -2.49
N THR A 92 -15.76 4.78 -2.12
CA THR A 92 -15.49 3.34 -2.29
C THR A 92 -15.42 2.93 -3.75
N GLU A 93 -16.28 3.44 -4.62
CA GLU A 93 -16.21 3.21 -6.08
C GLU A 93 -14.86 3.66 -6.66
N LYS A 94 -14.40 4.86 -6.26
CA LYS A 94 -13.11 5.40 -6.70
C LYS A 94 -11.93 4.56 -6.21
N ILE A 95 -11.98 4.09 -4.97
CA ILE A 95 -10.97 3.20 -4.38
C ILE A 95 -10.96 1.85 -5.12
N LEU A 96 -12.12 1.26 -5.40
CA LEU A 96 -12.25 0.01 -6.14
C LEU A 96 -11.73 0.13 -7.58
N SER A 97 -11.95 1.26 -8.26
CA SER A 97 -11.37 1.52 -9.58
C SER A 97 -9.85 1.52 -9.58
N ILE A 98 -9.25 1.86 -8.44
CA ILE A 98 -7.81 1.93 -8.27
C ILE A 98 -7.27 0.57 -7.84
N ILE A 99 -7.74 0.02 -6.72
CA ILE A 99 -7.23 -1.22 -6.09
C ILE A 99 -7.71 -2.49 -6.81
N GLY A 100 -8.84 -2.42 -7.53
CA GLY A 100 -9.41 -3.55 -8.23
C GLY A 100 -8.44 -4.15 -9.27
N PRO A 101 -8.43 -5.48 -9.46
CA PRO A 101 -7.64 -6.10 -10.50
C PRO A 101 -8.04 -5.51 -11.86
N LYS A 102 -7.08 -4.89 -12.56
CA LYS A 102 -7.23 -4.62 -13.99
C LYS A 102 -7.23 -5.98 -14.69
N VAL A 103 -8.43 -6.49 -14.99
CA VAL A 103 -8.61 -7.59 -15.96
C VAL A 103 -8.15 -7.12 -17.33
#